data_AF-A0A316F3L2-F1
#
_entry.id   AF-A0A316F3L2-F1
#
_cell.length_a   1.000
_cell.length_b   1.000
_cell.length_c   1.000
_cell.angle_alpha   90.00
_cell.angle_beta   90.00
_cell.angle_gamma   90.00
#
_symmetry.space_group_name_H-M   'P 1'
#
loop_
_entity.id
_entity.type
_entity.pdbx_description
1 polymer ?
#
loop_
_entity_poly.entity_id
_entity_poly.type
_entity_poly.pdbx_seq_one_letter_code
_entity_poly.pdbx_strand_id
1 'polypeptide(L)'
;MIVFRRLLCVAGLHSGPWLLSDGRCESVRVCTACGKTDKIVRHTWGGFVYVDAGRCGQVRRCERCATTQSRTWHAWGPWRYANTEFGAPQIHRCRRCHETEKTAYTLR
;
A
#
# COMPACT_ATOMS: atom_id res chain seq x y z
N MET A 1 -7.00 40.76 -8.11
CA MET A 1 -6.25 39.48 -8.00
C MET A 1 -6.89 38.31 -8.78
N ILE A 2 -7.40 38.52 -10.00
CA ILE A 2 -8.09 37.45 -10.77
C ILE A 2 -7.11 36.71 -11.71
N VAL A 3 -6.12 37.42 -12.25
CA VAL A 3 -5.14 36.89 -13.23
C VAL A 3 -4.25 35.81 -12.61
N PHE A 4 -3.71 36.05 -11.42
CA PHE A 4 -2.87 35.08 -10.69
C PHE A 4 -3.61 33.76 -10.40
N ARG A 5 -4.92 33.85 -10.10
CA ARG A 5 -5.77 32.68 -9.79
C ARG A 5 -6.04 31.81 -11.02
N ARG A 6 -6.07 32.40 -12.22
CA ARG A 6 -6.19 31.68 -13.50
C ARG A 6 -4.88 31.00 -13.91
N LEU A 7 -3.73 31.63 -13.68
CA LEU A 7 -2.42 31.03 -13.96
C LEU A 7 -2.17 29.76 -13.13
N LEU A 8 -2.56 29.77 -11.85
CA LEU A 8 -2.50 28.57 -11.01
C LEU A 8 -3.38 27.43 -11.55
N CYS A 9 -4.54 27.75 -12.12
CA CYS A 9 -5.40 26.75 -12.76
C CYS A 9 -4.75 26.13 -14.00
N VAL A 10 -4.01 26.93 -14.79
CA VAL A 10 -3.24 26.43 -15.96
C VAL A 10 -2.12 25.48 -15.51
N ALA A 11 -1.49 25.74 -14.36
CA ALA A 11 -0.51 24.86 -13.74
C ALA A 11 -1.11 23.64 -13.00
N GLY A 12 -2.44 23.42 -13.08
CA GLY A 12 -3.12 22.30 -12.42
C GLY A 12 -3.38 22.48 -10.91
N LEU A 13 -3.09 23.66 -10.36
CA LEU A 13 -3.30 23.99 -8.95
C LEU A 13 -4.70 24.59 -8.77
N HIS A 14 -5.68 23.71 -8.61
CA HIS A 14 -7.07 24.10 -8.37
C HIS A 14 -7.36 24.30 -6.86
N SER A 15 -8.25 25.25 -6.55
CA SER A 15 -8.58 25.68 -5.18
C SER A 15 -10.07 25.52 -4.87
N GLY A 16 -10.39 25.08 -3.66
CA GLY A 16 -11.77 24.83 -3.21
C GLY A 16 -11.80 23.73 -2.16
N PRO A 17 -12.88 23.63 -1.37
CA PRO A 17 -13.02 22.58 -0.37
C PRO A 17 -13.15 21.21 -1.05
N TRP A 18 -12.51 20.21 -0.46
CA TRP A 18 -12.78 18.82 -0.81
C TRP A 18 -14.04 18.37 -0.08
N LEU A 19 -15.02 17.92 -0.85
CA LEU A 19 -16.25 17.33 -0.34
C LEU A 19 -16.12 15.81 -0.42
N LEU A 20 -16.30 15.14 0.72
CA LEU A 20 -16.30 13.69 0.79
C LEU A 20 -17.66 13.18 0.32
N SER A 21 -17.66 12.21 -0.61
CA SER A 21 -18.91 11.53 -0.94
C SER A 21 -19.26 10.51 0.15
N ASP A 22 -20.52 10.52 0.58
CA ASP A 22 -21.04 9.55 1.54
C ASP A 22 -20.95 8.13 1.00
N GLY A 23 -20.47 7.20 1.84
CA GLY A 23 -20.24 5.80 1.47
C GLY A 23 -19.16 5.55 0.40
N ARG A 24 -18.51 6.58 -0.15
CA ARG A 24 -17.48 6.47 -1.20
C ARG A 24 -16.14 6.99 -0.71
N CYS A 25 -15.05 6.39 -1.22
CA CYS A 25 -13.69 6.86 -0.97
C CYS A 25 -13.28 8.04 -1.87
N GLU A 26 -14.18 8.48 -2.75
CA GLU A 26 -13.98 9.63 -3.62
C GLU A 26 -14.22 10.93 -2.85
N SER A 27 -13.26 11.85 -2.93
CA SER A 27 -13.46 13.26 -2.63
C SER A 27 -13.48 14.04 -3.93
N VAL A 28 -14.41 14.99 -4.01
CA VAL A 28 -14.58 15.87 -5.17
C VAL A 28 -14.36 17.29 -4.72
N ARG A 29 -13.68 18.11 -5.53
CA ARG A 29 -13.67 19.56 -5.35
C ARG A 29 -14.04 20.24 -6.66
N VAL A 30 -14.78 21.34 -6.55
CA VAL A 30 -15.01 22.25 -7.67
C VAL A 30 -14.10 23.46 -7.48
N CYS A 31 -13.30 23.78 -8.50
CA CYS A 31 -12.39 24.90 -8.45
C CYS A 31 -13.19 26.21 -8.39
N THR A 32 -13.01 26.97 -7.31
CA THR A 32 -13.68 28.27 -7.12
C THR A 32 -13.29 29.34 -8.16
N ALA A 33 -12.21 29.12 -8.91
CA ALA A 33 -11.70 30.06 -9.90
C ALA A 33 -12.04 29.71 -11.36
N CYS A 34 -12.13 28.42 -11.71
CA CYS A 34 -12.36 27.99 -13.10
C CYS A 34 -13.51 26.98 -13.27
N GLY A 35 -14.17 26.56 -12.18
CA GLY A 35 -15.28 25.60 -12.23
C GLY A 35 -14.88 24.15 -12.53
N LYS A 36 -13.59 23.88 -12.82
CA LYS A 36 -13.12 22.52 -13.07
C LYS A 36 -13.31 21.63 -11.84
N THR A 37 -13.77 20.41 -12.07
CA THR A 37 -13.97 19.40 -11.03
C THR A 37 -12.76 18.48 -10.96
N ASP A 38 -12.14 18.37 -9.78
CA ASP A 38 -11.12 17.38 -9.50
C ASP A 38 -11.67 16.28 -8.60
N LYS A 39 -11.13 15.09 -8.76
CA LYS A 39 -11.49 13.89 -8.02
C LYS A 39 -10.24 13.23 -7.47
N ILE A 40 -10.28 12.79 -6.22
CA ILE A 40 -9.26 11.95 -5.63
C ILE A 40 -9.93 10.77 -4.93
N VAL A 41 -9.28 9.60 -4.97
CA VAL A 41 -9.75 8.43 -4.24
C VAL A 41 -8.77 8.15 -3.11
N ARG A 42 -9.26 8.15 -1.88
CA ARG A 42 -8.48 7.81 -0.68
C ARG A 42 -9.23 6.80 0.14
N HIS A 43 -8.70 5.58 0.16
CA HIS A 43 -9.27 4.49 0.94
C HIS A 43 -8.84 4.58 2.40
N THR A 44 -9.81 4.45 3.31
CA THR A 44 -9.58 4.13 4.72
C THR A 44 -9.47 2.61 4.83
N TRP A 45 -8.25 2.10 4.82
CA TRP A 45 -8.00 0.66 4.86
C TRP A 45 -7.99 0.13 6.29
N GLY A 46 -8.70 -0.96 6.54
CA GLY A 46 -8.51 -1.75 7.75
C GLY A 46 -7.19 -2.52 7.76
N GLY A 47 -7.00 -3.34 8.80
CA GLY A 47 -5.85 -4.23 8.95
C GLY A 47 -5.82 -5.34 7.89
N PHE A 48 -4.61 -5.78 7.53
CA PHE A 48 -4.44 -7.01 6.76
C PHE A 48 -4.69 -8.23 7.64
N VAL A 49 -5.45 -9.20 7.12
CA VAL A 49 -5.68 -10.50 7.75
C VAL A 49 -5.28 -11.62 6.80
N TYR A 50 -4.80 -12.74 7.35
CA TYR A 50 -4.49 -13.93 6.54
C TYR A 50 -5.79 -14.59 6.06
N VAL A 51 -5.83 -14.95 4.78
CA VAL A 51 -7.03 -15.54 4.15
C VAL A 51 -7.22 -17.00 4.56
N ASP A 52 -6.12 -17.74 4.72
CA ASP A 52 -6.15 -19.19 4.92
C ASP A 52 -5.06 -19.64 5.89
N ALA A 53 -5.31 -20.74 6.59
CA ALA A 53 -4.32 -21.39 7.45
C ALA A 53 -3.18 -21.94 6.59
N GLY A 54 -1.93 -21.74 7.00
CA GLY A 54 -0.77 -22.22 6.22
C GLY A 54 -0.46 -21.44 4.94
N ARG A 55 -1.27 -20.46 4.51
CA ARG A 55 -0.95 -19.58 3.37
C ARG A 55 -0.51 -18.20 3.82
N CYS A 56 0.30 -17.54 2.97
CA CYS A 56 0.81 -16.19 3.20
C CYS A 56 -0.01 -15.09 2.52
N GLY A 57 -1.09 -15.45 1.84
CA GLY A 57 -2.04 -14.50 1.28
C GLY A 57 -2.76 -13.71 2.38
N GLN A 58 -2.73 -12.39 2.27
CA GLN A 58 -3.43 -11.47 3.15
C GLN A 58 -4.39 -10.59 2.35
N VAL A 59 -5.51 -10.26 2.97
CA VAL A 59 -6.49 -9.31 2.45
C VAL A 59 -6.78 -8.23 3.48
N ARG A 60 -7.08 -7.02 3.00
CA ARG A 60 -7.70 -5.97 3.81
C ARG A 60 -8.86 -5.36 3.06
N ARG A 61 -9.83 -4.83 3.80
CA ARG A 61 -11.01 -4.18 3.26
C ARG A 61 -10.97 -2.69 3.57
N CYS A 62 -11.47 -1.88 2.65
CA CYS A 62 -11.75 -0.50 2.93
C CYS A 62 -12.99 -0.41 3.82
N GLU A 63 -12.86 0.29 4.94
CA GLU A 63 -13.92 0.44 5.95
C GLU A 63 -15.11 1.26 5.45
N ARG A 64 -14.91 2.06 4.38
CA ARG A 64 -15.94 2.94 3.82
C ARG A 64 -16.65 2.35 2.60
N CYS A 65 -15.88 1.91 1.59
CA CYS A 65 -16.44 1.49 0.30
C CYS A 65 -16.33 -0.01 0.03
N ALA A 66 -15.92 -0.80 1.03
CA ALA A 66 -15.81 -2.25 0.94
C ALA A 66 -14.82 -2.82 -0.10
N THR A 67 -14.11 -1.99 -0.87
CA THR A 67 -13.06 -2.44 -1.79
C THR A 67 -12.02 -3.28 -1.05
N THR A 68 -11.50 -4.31 -1.71
CA THR A 68 -10.53 -5.23 -1.14
C THR A 68 -9.15 -5.02 -1.77
N GLN A 69 -8.10 -5.15 -0.97
CA GLN A 69 -6.72 -5.24 -1.46
C GLN A 69 -6.08 -6.52 -0.93
N SER A 70 -5.40 -7.24 -1.82
CA SER A 70 -4.64 -8.44 -1.49
C SER A 70 -3.14 -8.20 -1.54
N ARG A 71 -2.38 -8.95 -0.74
CA ARG A 71 -0.92 -9.07 -0.84
C ARG A 71 -0.46 -10.44 -0.38
N THR A 72 0.76 -10.82 -0.73
CA THR A 72 1.45 -11.96 -0.11
C THR A 72 2.46 -11.41 0.89
N TRP A 73 2.35 -11.82 2.16
CA TRP A 73 3.30 -11.41 3.20
C TRP A 73 3.69 -12.59 4.09
N HIS A 74 4.95 -13.00 3.97
CA HIS A 74 5.49 -14.14 4.70
C HIS A 74 5.73 -13.79 6.17
N ALA A 75 5.33 -14.72 7.04
CA ALA A 75 5.71 -14.72 8.45
C ALA A 75 7.03 -15.48 8.60
N TRP A 76 8.12 -14.89 8.13
CA TRP A 76 9.45 -15.49 8.25
C TRP A 76 9.80 -15.81 9.71
N GLY A 77 10.49 -16.94 9.90
CA GLY A 77 11.18 -17.29 11.14
C GLY A 77 12.53 -16.57 11.24
N PRO A 78 13.32 -16.86 12.28
CA PRO A 78 14.67 -16.32 12.38
C PRO A 78 15.58 -16.90 11.29
N TRP A 79 16.55 -16.10 10.85
CA TRP A 79 17.69 -16.58 10.08
C TRP A 79 18.56 -17.51 10.94
N ARG A 80 19.03 -18.59 10.33
CA ARG A 80 19.96 -19.56 10.93
C ARG A 80 21.02 -19.93 9.90
N TYR A 81 22.26 -20.15 10.34
CA TYR A 81 23.30 -20.68 9.45
C TYR A 81 22.93 -22.07 8.96
N ALA A 82 23.17 -22.33 7.67
CA ALA A 82 22.90 -23.63 7.06
C ALA A 82 23.82 -24.73 7.60
N ASN A 83 25.05 -24.38 7.96
CA ASN A 83 26.06 -25.27 8.52
C ASN A 83 27.08 -24.47 9.37
N THR A 84 28.14 -25.12 9.84
CA THR A 84 29.20 -24.52 10.68
C THR A 84 30.40 -24.03 9.88
N GLU A 85 30.34 -24.01 8.56
CA GLU A 85 31.46 -23.64 7.70
C GLU A 85 31.66 -22.11 7.68
N PHE A 86 32.90 -21.68 7.45
CA PHE A 86 33.17 -20.27 7.24
C PHE A 86 32.50 -19.81 5.93
N GLY A 87 31.77 -18.68 5.99
CA GLY A 87 31.01 -18.15 4.85
C GLY A 87 29.66 -18.86 4.60
N ALA A 88 29.21 -19.72 5.51
CA ALA A 88 27.95 -20.45 5.37
C ALA A 88 26.76 -19.52 5.09
N PRO A 89 25.89 -19.86 4.12
CA PRO A 89 24.68 -19.09 3.87
C PRO A 89 23.72 -19.19 5.05
N GLN A 90 22.93 -18.15 5.26
CA GLN A 90 21.84 -18.16 6.22
C GLN A 90 20.55 -18.56 5.52
N ILE A 91 19.71 -19.29 6.25
CA ILE A 91 18.41 -19.76 5.81
C ILE A 91 17.36 -19.34 6.82
N HIS A 92 16.20 -18.90 6.34
CA HIS A 92 14.99 -18.78 7.16
C HIS A 92 13.80 -19.44 6.48
N ARG A 93 12.85 -19.92 7.29
CA ARG A 93 11.66 -20.63 6.82
C ARG A 93 10.41 -19.87 7.23
N CYS A 94 9.45 -19.77 6.32
CA CYS A 94 8.15 -19.19 6.62
C CYS A 94 7.40 -20.09 7.60
N ARG A 95 6.88 -19.50 8.69
CA ARG A 95 6.09 -20.22 9.69
C ARG A 95 4.70 -20.63 9.22
N ARG A 96 4.25 -20.10 8.07
CA ARG A 96 2.94 -20.41 7.46
C ARG A 96 3.08 -21.36 6.29
N CYS A 97 3.66 -20.89 5.18
CA CYS A 97 3.74 -21.68 3.95
C CYS A 97 4.96 -22.59 3.84
N HIS A 98 5.85 -22.57 4.84
CA HIS A 98 7.06 -23.39 4.87
C HIS A 98 8.09 -23.16 3.76
N GLU A 99 7.87 -22.17 2.91
CA GLU A 99 8.86 -21.68 1.95
C GLU A 99 10.14 -21.27 2.67
N THR A 100 11.26 -21.36 1.96
CA THR A 100 12.59 -21.12 2.50
C THR A 100 13.32 -20.13 1.63
N GLU A 101 13.96 -19.14 2.24
CA GLU A 101 14.86 -18.21 1.56
C GLU A 101 16.27 -18.42 2.10
N LYS A 102 17.28 -18.20 1.25
CA LYS A 102 18.69 -18.36 1.59
C LYS A 102 19.49 -17.16 1.12
N THR A 103 20.47 -16.72 1.91
CA THR A 103 21.46 -15.74 1.47
C THR A 103 22.43 -16.38 0.47
N ALA A 104 23.12 -15.55 -0.31
CA ALA A 104 24.27 -16.01 -1.10
C ALA A 104 25.43 -16.44 -0.16
N TYR A 105 26.34 -17.26 -0.69
CA TYR A 105 27.59 -17.57 -0.01
C TYR A 105 28.44 -16.30 0.07
N THR A 106 28.92 -15.95 1.26
CA THR A 106 29.87 -14.85 1.44
C THR A 106 31.29 -15.35 1.17
N LEU A 107 31.60 -15.64 -0.10
CA LEU A 107 32.99 -15.72 -0.55
C LEU A 107 33.46 -14.27 -0.81
N ARG A 108 34.32 -13.75 0.06
CA ARG A 108 35.16 -12.58 -0.19
C ARG A 108 36.61 -12.98 -0.01
#